data_AF-A0A7K0Q7X2-F1
#
_entry.id   AF-A0A7K0Q7X2-F1
#
_cell.length_a   1.000
_cell.length_b   1.000
_cell.length_c   1.000
_cell.angle_alpha   90.00
_cell.angle_beta   90.00
_cell.angle_gamma   90.00
#
_symmetry.space_group_name_H-M   'P 1'
#
loop_
_entity.id
_entity.type
_entity.pdbx_description
1 polymer ?
#
loop_
_entity_poly.entity_id
_entity_poly.type
_entity_poly.pdbx_seq_one_letter_code
_entity_poly.pdbx_strand_id
1 'polypeptide(L)'
;MKFKSSAALMLALILAFGTPVARAADSTQNSQQKSAMVLFHSQVKNRERMRNEIAKSFIEAINTANNAAKKAMRTAKSADAKSVALAQQKSAIRLATATRDAAILAMGPEPIEPTQTNDFNRPALKSESTPTKKSKPIKSRPSPPK
;
A
#
# COMPACT_ATOMS: atom_id res chain seq x y z
N MET A 1 -27.01 -53.02 -41.87
CA MET A 1 -27.84 -52.39 -40.80
C MET A 1 -27.49 -53.01 -39.45
N LYS A 2 -26.93 -52.22 -38.53
CA LYS A 2 -27.15 -52.24 -37.07
C LYS A 2 -26.24 -51.19 -36.43
N PHE A 3 -26.85 -50.40 -35.56
CA PHE A 3 -26.38 -49.15 -34.96
C PHE A 3 -25.67 -49.36 -33.62
N LYS A 4 -25.03 -48.27 -33.17
CA LYS A 4 -24.70 -47.84 -31.78
C LYS A 4 -23.29 -48.24 -31.31
N SER A 5 -22.35 -47.30 -31.24
CA SER A 5 -22.21 -46.22 -30.23
C SER A 5 -21.79 -46.77 -28.87
N SER A 6 -20.49 -46.74 -28.60
CA SER A 6 -19.89 -46.92 -27.26
C SER A 6 -18.96 -45.74 -26.99
N ALA A 7 -19.53 -44.53 -26.93
CA ALA A 7 -18.87 -43.33 -26.43
C ALA A 7 -19.41 -42.91 -25.04
N ALA A 8 -20.10 -43.81 -24.34
CA ALA A 8 -20.84 -43.48 -23.12
C ALA A 8 -20.61 -44.47 -21.97
N LEU A 9 -19.35 -44.89 -21.75
CA LEU A 9 -19.04 -45.72 -20.57
C LEU A 9 -17.67 -45.42 -19.95
N MET A 10 -17.29 -44.15 -19.90
CA MET A 10 -16.25 -43.64 -19.00
C MET A 10 -16.71 -42.32 -18.34
N LEU A 11 -18.00 -42.24 -17.98
CA LEU A 11 -18.54 -41.13 -17.18
C LEU A 11 -19.44 -41.62 -16.03
N ALA A 12 -19.23 -42.85 -15.55
CA ALA A 12 -19.98 -43.40 -14.43
C ALA A 12 -19.17 -44.49 -13.68
N LEU A 13 -18.03 -44.12 -13.10
CA LEU A 13 -17.37 -44.95 -12.06
C LEU A 13 -16.57 -44.10 -11.06
N ILE A 14 -17.18 -43.04 -10.54
CA ILE A 14 -16.68 -42.34 -9.35
C ILE A 14 -17.86 -42.14 -8.39
N LEU A 15 -18.36 -43.23 -7.82
CA LEU A 15 -19.39 -43.16 -6.78
C LEU A 15 -19.30 -44.31 -5.77
N ALA A 16 -18.09 -44.75 -5.41
CA ALA A 16 -17.91 -45.82 -4.41
C ALA A 16 -16.61 -45.77 -3.59
N PHE A 17 -16.01 -44.60 -3.36
CA PHE A 17 -15.00 -44.46 -2.31
C PHE A 17 -15.34 -43.26 -1.45
N GLY A 18 -15.88 -43.55 -0.26
CA GLY A 18 -16.04 -42.59 0.82
C GLY A 18 -14.69 -41.99 1.17
N THR A 19 -14.55 -40.71 0.89
CA THR A 19 -13.40 -39.88 1.20
C THR A 19 -13.29 -39.65 2.71
N PRO A 20 -12.15 -39.90 3.37
CA PRO A 20 -11.75 -39.09 4.51
C PRO A 20 -10.85 -37.95 4.03
N VAL A 21 -11.33 -37.11 3.09
CA VAL A 21 -10.56 -35.93 2.64
C VAL A 21 -10.77 -34.70 3.53
N ALA A 22 -11.64 -34.80 4.55
CA ALA A 22 -11.89 -33.69 5.46
C ALA A 22 -10.71 -33.43 6.41
N ARG A 23 -10.01 -34.46 6.89
CA ARG A 23 -8.99 -34.30 7.94
C ARG A 23 -7.63 -33.79 7.46
N ALA A 24 -7.32 -33.97 6.17
CA ALA A 24 -6.11 -33.41 5.55
C ALA A 24 -6.30 -31.96 5.07
N ALA A 25 -7.55 -31.55 4.79
CA ALA A 25 -7.88 -30.19 4.41
C ALA A 25 -7.65 -29.22 5.57
N ASP A 26 -8.08 -29.56 6.79
CA ASP A 26 -7.94 -28.70 7.97
C ASP A 26 -6.48 -28.44 8.37
N SER A 27 -5.62 -29.47 8.33
CA SER A 27 -4.19 -29.32 8.65
C SER A 27 -3.42 -28.55 7.58
N THR A 28 -3.76 -28.78 6.30
CA THR A 28 -3.17 -28.06 5.17
C THR A 28 -3.58 -26.59 5.18
N GLN A 29 -4.86 -26.29 5.41
CA GLN A 29 -5.38 -24.91 5.55
C GLN A 29 -4.72 -24.18 6.72
N ASN A 30 -4.57 -24.82 7.87
CA ASN A 30 -3.92 -24.21 9.04
C ASN A 30 -2.42 -23.92 8.76
N SER A 31 -1.72 -24.84 8.07
CA SER A 31 -0.32 -24.62 7.68
C SER A 31 -0.15 -23.50 6.64
N GLN A 32 -1.05 -23.42 5.66
CA GLN A 32 -1.08 -22.36 4.64
C GLN A 32 -1.40 -21.01 5.28
N GLN A 33 -2.37 -20.95 6.20
CA GLN A 33 -2.72 -19.75 6.95
C GLN A 33 -1.55 -19.26 7.81
N LYS A 34 -0.86 -20.16 8.52
CA LYS A 34 0.36 -19.81 9.29
C LYS A 34 1.44 -19.23 8.37
N SER A 35 1.67 -19.83 7.21
CA SER A 35 2.65 -19.32 6.24
C SER A 35 2.24 -17.96 5.67
N ALA A 36 0.96 -17.76 5.37
CA ALA A 36 0.41 -16.49 4.91
C ALA A 36 0.56 -15.38 5.97
N MET A 37 0.36 -15.72 7.25
CA MET A 37 0.58 -14.80 8.36
C MET A 37 2.05 -14.42 8.48
N VAL A 38 3.00 -15.36 8.38
CA VAL A 38 4.44 -15.04 8.40
C VAL A 38 4.82 -14.11 7.26
N LEU A 39 4.32 -14.36 6.05
CA LEU A 39 4.52 -13.50 4.89
C LEU A 39 3.91 -12.10 5.10
N PHE A 40 2.70 -12.02 5.65
CA PHE A 40 2.06 -10.75 5.99
C PHE A 40 2.92 -9.91 6.94
N HIS A 41 3.35 -10.47 8.07
CA HIS A 41 4.19 -9.75 9.03
C HIS A 41 5.54 -9.32 8.42
N SER A 42 6.13 -10.17 7.56
CA SER A 42 7.35 -9.82 6.83
C SER A 42 7.12 -8.62 5.91
N GLN A 43 6.02 -8.63 5.14
CA GLN A 43 5.67 -7.54 4.23
C GLN A 43 5.36 -6.23 4.97
N VAL A 44 4.65 -6.29 6.11
CA VAL A 44 4.40 -5.12 6.98
C VAL A 44 5.73 -4.53 7.47
N LYS A 45 6.61 -5.36 8.04
CA LYS A 45 7.93 -4.90 8.52
C LYS A 45 8.77 -4.30 7.40
N ASN A 46 8.76 -4.93 6.22
CA ASN A 46 9.49 -4.42 5.06
C ASN A 46 8.96 -3.05 4.62
N ARG A 47 7.63 -2.89 4.59
CA ARG A 47 7.00 -1.61 4.25
C ARG A 47 7.30 -0.52 5.28
N GLU A 48 7.33 -0.84 6.56
CA GLU A 48 7.73 0.10 7.60
C GLU A 48 9.19 0.55 7.44
N ARG A 49 10.10 -0.39 7.14
CA ARG A 49 11.50 -0.05 6.82
C ARG A 49 11.58 0.90 5.63
N MET A 50 10.91 0.57 4.52
CA MET A 50 10.88 1.43 3.33
C MET A 50 10.35 2.83 3.65
N ARG A 51 9.27 2.95 4.45
CA ARG A 51 8.75 4.26 4.89
C ARG A 51 9.80 5.05 5.67
N ASN A 52 10.51 4.40 6.59
CA ASN A 52 11.54 5.05 7.39
C ASN A 52 12.73 5.49 6.54
N GLU A 53 13.14 4.66 5.58
CA GLU A 53 14.22 4.97 4.64
C GLU A 53 13.85 6.15 3.73
N ILE A 54 12.63 6.17 3.19
CA ILE A 54 12.11 7.29 2.40
C ILE A 54 12.12 8.58 3.21
N ALA A 55 11.63 8.52 4.46
CA ALA A 55 11.59 9.68 5.35
C ALA A 55 12.99 10.21 5.66
N LYS A 56 13.93 9.31 5.98
CA LYS A 56 15.33 9.66 6.25
C LYS A 56 15.99 10.31 5.04
N SER A 57 15.88 9.69 3.87
CA SER A 57 16.45 10.20 2.62
C SER A 57 15.90 11.59 2.26
N PHE A 58 14.59 11.79 2.45
CA PHE A 58 13.96 13.09 2.22
C PHE A 58 14.51 14.19 3.14
N ILE A 59 14.67 13.90 4.43
CA ILE A 59 15.25 14.84 5.39
C ILE A 59 16.71 15.16 5.04
N GLU A 60 17.51 14.15 4.68
CA GLU A 60 18.90 14.32 4.25
C GLU A 60 19.00 15.19 2.98
N ALA A 61 18.12 14.98 2.00
CA ALA A 61 18.06 15.79 0.79
C ALA A 61 17.72 17.25 1.08
N ILE A 62 16.74 17.51 1.96
CA ILE A 62 16.39 18.87 2.40
C ILE A 62 17.56 19.53 3.12
N ASN A 63 18.19 18.83 4.06
CA ASN A 63 19.33 19.36 4.81
C ASN A 63 20.50 19.69 3.89
N THR A 64 20.76 18.82 2.90
CA THR A 64 21.79 19.04 1.88
C THR A 64 21.48 20.29 1.05
N ALA A 65 20.26 20.42 0.54
CA ALA A 65 19.83 21.59 -0.23
C ALA A 65 19.96 22.89 0.58
N ASN A 66 19.53 22.88 1.84
CA ASN A 66 19.61 24.03 2.74
C ASN A 66 21.06 24.40 3.05
N ASN A 67 21.92 23.42 3.33
CA ASN A 67 23.32 23.65 3.65
C ASN A 67 24.09 24.16 2.43
N ALA A 68 23.82 23.61 1.24
CA ALA A 68 24.39 24.09 -0.02
C ALA A 68 23.97 25.54 -0.29
N ALA A 69 22.68 25.87 -0.12
CA ALA A 69 22.18 27.23 -0.26
C ALA A 69 22.84 28.20 0.72
N LYS A 70 22.95 27.83 2.00
CA LYS A 70 23.65 28.64 3.02
C LYS A 70 25.11 28.89 2.63
N LYS A 71 25.84 27.87 2.16
CA LYS A 71 27.23 28.03 1.69
C LYS A 71 27.34 28.95 0.47
N ALA A 72 26.45 28.77 -0.51
CA ALA A 72 26.40 29.61 -1.70
C ALA A 72 26.08 31.07 -1.35
N MET A 73 25.11 31.31 -0.47
CA MET A 73 24.76 32.67 -0.03
C MET A 73 25.88 33.37 0.75
N ARG A 74 26.69 32.64 1.52
CA ARG A 74 27.85 33.20 2.24
C ARG A 74 28.97 33.66 1.31
N THR A 75 29.09 33.05 0.13
CA THR A 75 30.16 33.35 -0.84
C THR A 75 29.70 34.29 -1.95
N ALA A 76 28.40 34.36 -2.21
CA ALA A 76 27.79 35.23 -3.21
C ALA A 76 27.92 36.72 -2.84
N LYS A 77 28.64 37.48 -3.68
CA LYS A 77 28.81 38.94 -3.55
C LYS A 77 27.72 39.73 -4.28
N SER A 78 27.16 39.20 -5.37
CA SER A 78 26.12 39.85 -6.18
C SER A 78 24.71 39.39 -5.80
N ALA A 79 23.70 40.21 -6.12
CA ALA A 79 22.30 39.87 -5.93
C ALA A 79 21.87 38.69 -6.80
N ASP A 80 22.36 38.63 -8.04
CA ASP A 80 22.06 37.54 -8.97
C ASP A 80 22.59 36.18 -8.48
N ALA A 81 23.82 36.14 -7.94
CA ALA A 81 24.35 34.90 -7.38
C ALA A 81 23.52 34.40 -6.18
N LYS A 82 22.96 35.32 -5.37
CA LYS A 82 22.05 34.97 -4.27
C LYS A 82 20.70 34.47 -4.79
N SER A 83 20.16 35.08 -5.84
CA SER A 83 18.89 34.64 -6.43
C SER A 83 19.00 33.25 -7.04
N VAL A 84 20.12 32.97 -7.73
CA VAL A 84 20.44 31.64 -8.28
C VAL A 84 20.57 30.60 -7.16
N ALA A 85 21.28 30.90 -6.08
CA ALA A 85 21.42 29.98 -4.94
C ALA A 85 20.06 29.61 -4.31
N LEU A 86 19.16 30.59 -4.14
CA LEU A 86 17.80 30.35 -3.66
C LEU A 86 16.95 29.58 -4.67
N ALA A 87 17.09 29.85 -5.97
CA ALA A 87 16.40 29.12 -7.02
C ALA A 87 16.83 27.64 -7.05
N GLN A 88 18.13 27.37 -6.92
CA GLN A 88 18.68 26.02 -6.82
C GLN A 88 18.17 25.28 -5.58
N GLN A 89 18.14 25.94 -4.42
CA GLN A 89 17.56 25.38 -3.20
C GLN A 89 16.10 24.95 -3.41
N LYS A 90 15.27 25.84 -3.95
CA LYS A 90 13.86 25.55 -4.23
C LYS A 90 13.71 24.41 -5.23
N SER A 91 14.55 24.38 -6.26
CA SER A 91 14.53 23.30 -7.24
C SER A 91 14.91 21.96 -6.63
N ALA A 92 15.96 21.92 -5.80
CA ALA A 92 16.39 20.73 -5.09
C ALA A 92 15.32 20.20 -4.13
N ILE A 93 14.64 21.09 -3.40
CA ILE A 93 13.52 20.70 -2.51
C ILE A 93 12.35 20.14 -3.32
N ARG A 94 11.97 20.78 -4.45
CA ARG A 94 10.92 20.25 -5.33
C ARG A 94 11.27 18.86 -5.87
N LEU A 95 12.52 18.66 -6.28
CA LEU A 95 12.99 17.36 -6.75
C LEU A 95 12.94 16.32 -5.63
N ALA A 96 13.41 16.66 -4.42
CA ALA A 96 13.34 15.77 -3.27
C ALA A 96 11.90 15.37 -2.93
N THR A 97 10.95 16.31 -2.99
CA THR A 97 9.52 16.02 -2.80
C THR A 97 8.98 15.10 -3.89
N ALA A 98 9.29 15.36 -5.16
CA ALA A 98 8.86 14.51 -6.26
C ALA A 98 9.42 13.08 -6.13
N THR A 99 10.70 12.94 -5.76
CA THR A 99 11.32 11.63 -5.50
C THR A 99 10.67 10.92 -4.33
N ARG A 100 10.38 11.63 -3.23
CA ARG A 100 9.66 11.07 -2.07
C ARG A 100 8.28 10.55 -2.47
N ASP A 101 7.53 11.35 -3.21
CA ASP A 101 6.17 11.00 -3.61
C ASP A 101 6.18 9.82 -4.61
N ALA A 102 7.13 9.78 -5.54
CA ALA A 102 7.35 8.64 -6.43
C ALA A 102 7.72 7.37 -5.65
N ALA A 103 8.58 7.48 -4.64
CA ALA A 103 8.94 6.36 -3.78
C ALA A 103 7.75 5.86 -2.94
N ILE A 104 6.88 6.76 -2.47
CA ILE A 104 5.64 6.39 -1.77
C ILE A 104 4.69 5.64 -2.71
N LEU A 105 4.53 6.10 -3.95
CA LEU A 105 3.73 5.40 -4.96
C LEU A 105 4.28 4.01 -5.28
N ALA A 106 5.61 3.87 -5.32
CA ALA A 106 6.28 2.59 -5.56
C ALA A 106 6.10 1.57 -4.42
N MET A 107 5.79 1.99 -3.19
CA MET A 107 5.50 1.07 -2.07
C MET A 107 4.23 0.23 -2.31
N GLY A 108 3.33 0.66 -3.19
CA GLY A 108 2.11 -0.07 -3.53
C GLY A 108 1.08 -0.13 -2.39
N PRO A 109 0.01 -0.93 -2.58
CA PRO A 109 -1.08 -1.05 -1.62
C PRO A 109 -0.61 -1.63 -0.28
N GLU A 110 -1.35 -1.29 0.78
CA GLU A 110 -1.10 -1.82 2.12
C GLU A 110 -1.30 -3.35 2.14
N PRO A 111 -0.41 -4.13 2.79
CA PRO A 111 -0.59 -5.56 2.94
C PRO A 111 -1.97 -5.86 3.56
N ILE A 112 -2.73 -6.75 2.92
CA ILE A 112 -4.05 -7.18 3.40
C ILE A 112 -3.84 -8.33 4.37
N GLU A 113 -4.48 -8.26 5.54
CA GLU A 113 -4.49 -9.36 6.50
C GLU A 113 -5.13 -10.60 5.88
N PRO A 114 -4.50 -11.79 5.96
CA PRO A 114 -5.11 -13.02 5.51
C PRO A 114 -6.45 -13.24 6.21
N THR A 115 -7.56 -13.17 5.46
CA THR A 115 -8.91 -13.38 6.00
C THR A 115 -8.97 -14.78 6.60
N GLN A 116 -9.22 -14.88 7.91
CA GLN A 116 -9.49 -16.17 8.52
C GLN A 116 -10.82 -16.66 7.98
N THR A 117 -10.80 -17.67 7.12
CA THR A 117 -12.02 -18.36 6.68
C THR A 117 -12.49 -19.28 7.81
N ASN A 118 -12.99 -18.71 8.89
CA ASN A 118 -13.71 -19.44 9.94
C ASN A 118 -15.20 -19.03 10.01
N ASP A 119 -15.68 -18.29 9.01
CA ASP A 119 -17.06 -17.80 9.00
C ASP A 119 -17.98 -18.78 8.26
N PHE A 120 -18.35 -19.88 8.93
CA PHE A 120 -19.56 -20.65 8.58
C PHE A 120 -20.87 -19.87 8.87
N ASN A 121 -20.81 -18.57 9.18
CA ASN A 121 -22.02 -17.77 9.34
C ASN A 121 -21.77 -16.26 9.14
N ARG A 122 -21.57 -15.82 7.90
CA ARG A 122 -21.83 -14.41 7.55
C ARG A 122 -22.36 -14.29 6.12
N PRO A 123 -23.65 -13.95 5.92
CA PRO A 123 -24.16 -13.69 4.60
C PRO A 123 -23.57 -12.39 4.03
N ALA A 124 -23.09 -12.51 2.79
CA ALA A 124 -23.00 -11.55 1.70
C ALA A 124 -23.05 -10.04 2.00
N LEU A 125 -22.01 -9.36 1.49
CA LEU A 125 -22.09 -8.11 0.72
C LEU A 125 -22.85 -6.94 1.36
N LYS A 126 -22.10 -5.97 1.87
CA LYS A 126 -22.35 -4.54 1.59
C LYS A 126 -21.03 -3.83 1.32
N SER A 127 -20.50 -4.01 0.11
CA SER A 127 -19.65 -3.02 -0.53
C SER A 127 -20.57 -1.89 -1.00
N GLU A 128 -20.68 -0.82 -0.21
CA GLU A 128 -21.24 0.43 -0.71
C GLU A 128 -20.32 1.59 -0.33
N SER A 129 -19.81 2.22 -1.38
CA SER A 129 -18.97 3.39 -1.43
C SER A 129 -19.55 4.57 -0.65
N THR A 130 -18.73 5.26 0.17
CA THR A 130 -18.71 6.74 0.22
C THR A 130 -17.44 7.26 0.92
N PRO A 131 -16.87 8.40 0.46
CA PRO A 131 -15.65 8.99 1.00
C PRO A 131 -15.98 9.93 2.16
N THR A 132 -15.51 9.66 3.38
CA THR A 132 -15.62 10.62 4.49
C THR A 132 -14.47 11.63 4.47
N LYS A 133 -14.67 12.71 3.70
CA LYS A 133 -14.05 14.01 3.94
C LYS A 133 -14.27 14.40 5.41
N LYS A 134 -13.20 14.46 6.21
CA LYS A 134 -13.21 15.17 7.50
C LYS A 134 -13.21 16.68 7.25
N SER A 135 -14.37 17.27 7.01
CA SER A 135 -14.57 18.71 7.11
C SER A 135 -14.68 19.12 8.58
N LYS A 136 -13.74 19.96 9.03
CA LYS A 136 -13.82 20.67 10.30
C LYS A 136 -15.10 21.52 10.35
N PRO A 137 -15.86 21.55 11.46
CA PRO A 137 -16.97 22.50 11.59
C PRO A 137 -16.40 23.93 11.68
N ILE A 138 -16.78 24.76 10.71
CA ILE A 138 -16.57 26.21 10.75
C ILE A 138 -17.48 26.76 11.85
N LYS A 139 -16.90 27.15 12.98
CA LYS A 139 -17.60 27.94 13.98
C LYS A 139 -17.74 29.36 13.43
N SER A 140 -18.97 29.67 13.04
CA SER A 140 -19.44 30.97 12.56
C SER A 140 -18.99 32.11 13.47
N ARG A 141 -18.25 33.05 12.88
CA ARG A 141 -17.97 34.38 13.42
C ARG A 141 -19.26 35.22 13.33
N PRO A 142 -19.75 35.86 14.40
CA PRO A 142 -20.79 36.86 14.27
C PRO A 142 -20.18 38.17 13.74
N SER A 143 -20.85 38.77 12.75
CA SER A 143 -20.58 40.12 12.22
C SER A 143 -21.01 41.21 13.22
N PRO A 144 -20.37 42.40 13.18
CA PRO A 144 -20.61 43.47 14.15
C PRO A 144 -21.90 44.25 13.86
N PRO A 145 -22.59 44.80 14.86
CA PRO A 145 -23.68 45.75 14.65
C PRO A 145 -23.13 47.17 14.37
N LYS A 146 -23.97 47.95 13.69
CA LYS A 146 -23.78 49.38 13.33
C LYS A 146 -23.62 50.29 14.54
#